data_AF-A0A1V5TX28-F1
#
_entry.id   AF-A0A1V5TX28-F1
#
_cell.length_a   1.000
_cell.length_b   1.000
_cell.length_c   1.000
_cell.angle_alpha   90.00
_cell.angle_beta   90.00
_cell.angle_gamma   90.00
#
_symmetry.space_group_name_H-M   'P 1'
#
loop_
_entity.id
_entity.type
_entity.pdbx_description
1 polymer ?
#
loop_
_entity_poly.entity_id
_entity_poly.type
_entity_poly.pdbx_seq_one_letter_code
_entity_poly.pdbx_strand_id
1 'polypeptide(L)'
;MSNKRAALRIACTLFGALMLAPYGAPSRADEASSKGTSTLQWEAVEGAIRYEVTVRDEKGAVVLRKTVSASRLGFSLEPGRYSVNITAINKFNKPHSESGWEEFEIAKKPPFRQVTEGTLIRVAAGAHFSAPMSPWNEFLNPAIGASLRVGLTGTSGLRRYGGIEADLRALGYRGSGTASSLWPLTAGLGAYARMPLGASTALLARGGGGMAFSRLLYVEDSGEETAAWSGRPWWGTGLGLEYSLPLGFFIEGGVEYRNILLTQKSLASIDAFLEGGMLFNWEAAETRKGAITQTSSAVLPVAVRLSAGFPYVRLLSDLGYVRRETYNGIDASLALQGMRGLMRFAGISFDFAYAEFDGKGRAEGMTSYLNGASLLLTTDFAFPVNLLLKAGGGIAASKLEYKDPFTLQTESTWTEGAYFAAGGGFEARVYAGLFVETLAGYYYIYHGGRAIEAVKVSLRAGVRL
;
A
#
# COMPACT_ATOMS: atom_id res chain seq x y z
N MET A 1 34.41 29.58 36.01
CA MET A 1 33.72 30.81 35.59
C MET A 1 32.64 30.45 34.58
N SER A 2 31.37 30.81 34.89
CA SER A 2 30.16 30.96 34.02
C SER A 2 29.82 29.84 33.02
N ASN A 3 28.82 28.96 33.13
CA ASN A 3 27.44 28.94 33.68
C ASN A 3 26.38 29.78 32.92
N LYS A 4 25.45 29.11 32.21
CA LYS A 4 24.03 29.45 31.85
C LYS A 4 23.49 28.34 30.90
N ARG A 5 22.74 27.31 31.36
CA ARG A 5 21.26 27.19 31.57
C ARG A 5 20.44 27.51 30.30
N ALA A 6 19.42 26.75 29.84
CA ALA A 6 18.30 26.05 30.51
C ALA A 6 17.71 24.96 29.57
N ALA A 7 17.40 23.72 30.00
CA ALA A 7 16.19 23.22 30.70
C ALA A 7 14.95 22.98 29.81
N LEU A 8 14.50 21.72 29.67
CA LEU A 8 13.17 21.28 30.12
C LEU A 8 13.05 19.74 30.10
N ARG A 9 12.72 19.16 31.26
CA ARG A 9 12.15 17.80 31.40
C ARG A 9 10.63 17.94 31.30
N ILE A 10 9.96 17.06 30.57
CA ILE A 10 8.55 16.72 30.80
C ILE A 10 8.41 15.19 30.75
N ALA A 11 7.91 14.62 31.84
CA ALA A 11 7.38 13.28 31.95
C ALA A 11 5.86 13.30 31.70
N CYS A 12 5.30 12.19 31.21
CA CYS A 12 3.90 11.70 31.34
C CYS A 12 3.69 10.64 30.24
N THR A 13 3.84 9.33 30.50
CA THR A 13 2.80 8.44 31.04
C THR A 13 1.45 8.58 30.34
N LEU A 14 1.10 7.60 29.49
CA LEU A 14 -0.27 7.13 29.40
C LEU A 14 -0.27 5.60 29.30
N PHE A 15 -0.59 4.99 30.44
CA PHE A 15 -1.12 3.65 30.54
C PHE A 15 -2.54 3.65 29.95
N GLY A 16 -2.82 2.69 29.09
CA GLY A 16 -4.16 2.37 28.63
C GLY A 16 -4.26 0.87 28.45
N ALA A 17 -4.28 0.15 29.57
CA ALA A 17 -4.62 -1.26 29.61
C ALA A 17 -6.00 -1.48 28.99
N LEU A 18 -6.14 -2.43 28.06
CA LEU A 18 -7.41 -3.10 27.87
C LEU A 18 -7.22 -4.57 28.20
N MET A 19 -7.76 -4.89 29.37
CA MET A 19 -7.86 -6.17 30.04
C MET A 19 -8.24 -7.32 29.09
N LEU A 20 -7.52 -8.43 29.24
CA LEU A 20 -8.08 -9.75 29.03
C LEU A 20 -9.25 -9.94 30.01
N ALA A 21 -10.46 -10.08 29.49
CA ALA A 21 -11.57 -10.70 30.20
C ALA A 21 -12.16 -11.80 29.29
N PRO A 22 -12.39 -13.03 29.82
CA PRO A 22 -12.73 -14.20 29.02
C PRO A 22 -14.24 -14.37 28.97
N TYR A 23 -14.93 -14.22 27.83
CA TYR A 23 -16.33 -14.64 27.76
C TYR A 23 -16.78 -15.03 26.36
N GLY A 24 -17.19 -16.29 26.27
CA GLY A 24 -18.36 -16.73 25.51
C GLY A 24 -18.22 -16.75 23.99
N ALA A 25 -17.94 -17.93 23.45
CA ALA A 25 -18.30 -18.24 22.07
C ALA A 25 -19.79 -17.95 21.84
N PRO A 26 -20.18 -17.15 20.83
CA PRO A 26 -21.52 -17.20 20.29
C PRO A 26 -21.56 -18.32 19.25
N SER A 27 -22.40 -19.30 19.57
CA SER A 27 -22.93 -20.31 18.69
C SER A 27 -23.41 -19.76 17.35
N ARG A 28 -23.16 -20.56 16.31
CA ARG A 28 -23.77 -20.57 14.98
C ARG A 28 -25.26 -20.21 15.02
N ALA A 29 -25.67 -19.17 14.29
CA ALA A 29 -27.05 -18.92 13.86
C ALA A 29 -27.02 -18.10 12.57
N ASP A 30 -28.00 -18.36 11.70
CA ASP A 30 -28.03 -18.15 10.27
C ASP A 30 -27.91 -16.69 9.77
N GLU A 31 -27.49 -16.58 8.50
CA GLU A 31 -27.47 -15.36 7.71
C GLU A 31 -28.84 -14.66 7.69
N ALA A 32 -28.96 -13.54 8.39
CA ALA A 32 -29.99 -12.55 8.16
C ALA A 32 -29.32 -11.22 7.83
N SER A 33 -29.74 -10.59 6.73
CA SER A 33 -29.31 -9.27 6.32
C SER A 33 -29.31 -8.30 7.51
N SER A 34 -28.19 -7.62 7.77
CA SER A 34 -28.03 -6.78 8.95
C SER A 34 -28.93 -5.54 8.85
N LYS A 35 -30.19 -5.67 9.30
CA LYS A 35 -31.06 -4.53 9.58
C LYS A 35 -30.46 -3.77 10.76
N GLY A 36 -30.14 -2.49 10.57
CA GLY A 36 -29.59 -1.65 11.63
C GLY A 36 -30.55 -1.60 12.81
N THR A 37 -30.08 -1.93 14.01
CA THR A 37 -30.89 -1.82 15.23
C THR A 37 -30.77 -0.39 15.78
N SER A 38 -31.87 0.35 15.78
CA SER A 38 -31.99 1.69 16.39
C SER A 38 -32.44 1.57 17.84
N THR A 39 -32.11 2.56 18.67
CA THR A 39 -32.49 2.59 20.09
C THR A 39 -33.23 3.89 20.40
N LEU A 40 -34.42 3.78 21.00
CA LEU A 40 -35.18 4.89 21.58
C LEU A 40 -34.93 4.92 23.08
N GLN A 41 -34.70 6.10 23.65
CA GLN A 41 -34.53 6.30 25.09
C GLN A 41 -35.32 7.52 25.54
N TRP A 42 -35.93 7.45 26.72
CA TRP A 42 -36.73 8.53 27.31
C TRP A 42 -36.47 8.63 28.81
N GLU A 43 -36.93 9.74 29.41
CA GLU A 43 -36.86 9.94 30.85
C GLU A 43 -37.85 9.04 31.59
N ALA A 44 -37.42 8.48 32.73
CA ALA A 44 -38.29 7.64 33.53
C ALA A 44 -39.39 8.47 34.22
N VAL A 45 -40.63 8.04 34.13
CA VAL A 45 -41.78 8.66 34.78
C VAL A 45 -41.99 8.05 36.16
N GLU A 46 -42.04 8.89 37.19
CA GLU A 46 -42.28 8.45 38.56
C GLU A 46 -43.62 7.72 38.69
N GLY A 47 -43.63 6.55 39.35
CA GLY A 47 -44.81 5.71 39.53
C GLY A 47 -45.19 4.83 38.32
N ALA A 48 -44.45 4.90 37.21
CA ALA A 48 -44.63 4.01 36.06
C ALA A 48 -43.93 2.66 36.29
N ILE A 49 -44.63 1.55 36.02
CA ILE A 49 -44.06 0.18 36.08
C ILE A 49 -43.74 -0.38 34.69
N ARG A 50 -44.32 0.22 33.64
CA ARG A 50 -44.07 -0.11 32.23
C ARG A 50 -44.48 1.03 31.32
N TYR A 51 -44.00 0.97 30.09
CA TYR A 51 -44.27 1.93 29.04
C TYR A 51 -44.81 1.21 27.81
N GLU A 52 -45.83 1.77 27.18
CA GLU A 52 -46.26 1.39 25.84
C GLU A 52 -45.69 2.38 24.83
N VAL A 53 -44.85 1.91 23.92
CA VAL A 53 -44.26 2.70 22.85
C VAL A 53 -44.99 2.40 21.56
N THR A 54 -45.54 3.44 20.93
CA THR A 54 -46.22 3.34 19.63
C THR A 54 -45.51 4.22 18.62
N VAL A 55 -45.15 3.67 17.45
CA VAL A 55 -44.54 4.39 16.33
C VAL A 55 -45.46 4.34 15.13
N ARG A 56 -45.62 5.49 14.46
CA ARG A 56 -46.34 5.63 13.19
C ARG A 56 -45.41 6.06 12.07
N ASP A 57 -45.71 5.63 10.86
CA ASP A 57 -45.06 6.13 9.64
C ASP A 57 -45.59 7.51 9.22
N GLU A 58 -45.00 8.09 8.18
CA GLU A 58 -45.43 9.37 7.56
C GLU A 58 -46.89 9.35 7.08
N LYS A 59 -47.47 8.18 6.82
CA LYS A 59 -48.88 8.01 6.41
C LYS A 59 -49.82 7.83 7.61
N GLY A 60 -49.30 7.86 8.83
CA GLY A 60 -50.05 7.69 10.07
C GLY A 60 -50.37 6.24 10.45
N ALA A 61 -49.86 5.25 9.71
CA ALA A 61 -50.07 3.83 10.03
C ALA A 61 -49.15 3.41 11.18
N VAL A 62 -49.69 2.64 12.13
CA VAL A 62 -48.92 2.13 13.27
C VAL A 62 -47.99 1.02 12.80
N VAL A 63 -46.68 1.27 12.80
CA VAL A 63 -45.63 0.35 12.35
C VAL A 63 -44.94 -0.38 13.50
N LEU A 64 -45.05 0.13 14.72
CA LEU A 64 -44.52 -0.52 15.92
C LEU A 64 -45.43 -0.21 17.11
N ARG A 65 -45.79 -1.24 17.89
CA ARG A 65 -46.42 -1.08 19.20
C ARG A 65 -45.82 -2.11 20.15
N LYS A 66 -45.18 -1.66 21.22
CA LYS A 66 -44.48 -2.56 22.14
C LYS A 66 -44.50 -2.05 23.57
N THR A 67 -44.73 -2.97 24.51
CA THR A 67 -44.66 -2.67 25.94
C THR A 67 -43.29 -3.07 26.50
N VAL A 68 -42.67 -2.17 27.26
CA VAL A 68 -41.36 -2.39 27.89
C VAL A 68 -41.37 -1.92 29.35
N SER A 69 -40.58 -2.57 30.20
CA SER A 69 -40.43 -2.17 31.60
C SER A 69 -39.32 -1.14 31.82
N ALA A 70 -38.35 -1.05 30.90
CA ALA A 70 -37.26 -0.10 30.95
C ALA A 70 -37.57 1.15 30.10
N SER A 71 -36.95 2.29 30.44
CA SER A 71 -37.05 3.54 29.68
C SER A 71 -36.21 3.55 28.39
N ARG A 72 -36.08 2.39 27.75
CA ARG A 72 -35.35 2.19 26.50
C ARG A 72 -35.98 1.09 25.66
N LEU A 73 -35.94 1.23 24.34
CA LEU A 73 -36.40 0.22 23.38
C LEU A 73 -35.45 0.13 22.19
N GLY A 74 -34.95 -1.08 21.92
CA GLY A 74 -34.29 -1.42 20.65
C GLY A 74 -35.33 -1.83 19.60
N PHE A 75 -35.24 -1.28 18.39
CA PHE A 75 -36.16 -1.54 17.29
C PHE A 75 -35.45 -1.46 15.93
N SER A 76 -36.09 -1.95 14.88
CA SER A 76 -35.57 -1.92 13.51
C SER A 76 -36.69 -1.51 12.57
N LEU A 77 -36.54 -0.36 11.91
CA LEU A 77 -37.47 0.18 10.92
C LEU A 77 -36.69 0.63 9.68
N GLU A 78 -37.37 0.68 8.54
CA GLU A 78 -36.77 1.15 7.29
C GLU A 78 -36.48 2.67 7.35
N PRO A 79 -35.54 3.19 6.54
CA PRO A 79 -35.30 4.63 6.46
C PRO A 79 -36.56 5.42 6.09
N GLY A 80 -36.81 6.53 6.78
CA GLY A 80 -38.01 7.35 6.59
C GLY A 80 -38.35 8.22 7.79
N ARG A 81 -39.43 8.99 7.66
CA ARG A 81 -39.99 9.83 8.74
C ARG A 81 -41.04 9.07 9.53
N TYR A 82 -40.98 9.21 10.85
CA TYR A 82 -41.84 8.53 11.80
C TYR A 82 -42.27 9.48 12.92
N SER A 83 -43.32 9.10 13.63
CA SER A 83 -43.71 9.74 14.88
C SER A 83 -43.85 8.70 15.99
N VAL A 84 -43.49 9.06 17.22
CA VAL A 84 -43.54 8.20 18.38
C VAL A 84 -44.39 8.79 19.49
N ASN A 85 -45.14 7.95 20.19
CA ASN A 85 -45.82 8.28 21.44
C ASN A 85 -45.48 7.22 22.49
N ILE A 86 -45.20 7.67 23.71
CA ILE A 86 -44.82 6.85 24.85
C ILE A 86 -45.86 7.05 25.95
N THR A 87 -46.57 5.98 26.29
CA THR A 87 -47.58 5.98 27.34
C THR A 87 -47.04 5.28 28.59
N ALA A 88 -46.93 6.02 29.69
CA ALA A 88 -46.55 5.48 30.99
C ALA A 88 -47.75 4.79 31.67
N ILE A 89 -47.54 3.54 32.10
CA ILE A 89 -48.56 2.69 32.73
C ILE A 89 -48.17 2.48 34.20
N ASN A 90 -49.11 2.79 35.09
CA ASN A 90 -48.90 2.69 36.54
C ASN A 90 -49.13 1.26 37.09
N LYS A 91 -48.90 1.09 38.39
CA LYS A 91 -49.10 -0.19 39.10
C LYS A 91 -50.53 -0.75 39.06
N PHE A 92 -51.52 0.07 38.74
CA PHE A 92 -52.92 -0.32 38.56
C PHE A 92 -53.25 -0.69 37.11
N ASN A 93 -52.24 -0.82 36.25
CA ASN A 93 -52.39 -1.09 34.83
C ASN A 93 -53.23 -0.04 34.08
N LYS A 94 -53.16 1.22 34.53
CA LYS A 94 -53.83 2.34 33.87
C LYS A 94 -52.81 3.28 33.23
N PRO A 95 -53.07 3.79 32.01
CA PRO A 95 -52.34 4.93 31.48
C PRO A 95 -52.42 6.10 32.47
N HIS A 96 -51.27 6.69 32.79
CA HIS A 96 -51.21 7.81 33.73
C HIS A 96 -50.57 9.06 33.10
N SER A 97 -49.67 8.88 32.13
CA SER A 97 -49.04 9.98 31.40
C SER A 97 -48.71 9.55 29.99
N GLU A 98 -48.69 10.50 29.06
CA GLU A 98 -48.27 10.30 27.67
C GLU A 98 -47.29 11.40 27.26
N SER A 99 -46.35 11.09 26.37
CA SER A 99 -45.38 12.07 25.83
C SER A 99 -46.01 13.02 24.80
N GLY A 100 -47.10 12.61 24.16
CA GLY A 100 -47.55 13.19 22.90
C GLY A 100 -46.77 12.62 21.71
N TRP A 101 -47.20 12.97 20.50
CA TRP A 101 -46.53 12.53 19.27
C TRP A 101 -45.32 13.40 18.98
N GLU A 102 -44.14 12.80 18.96
CA GLU A 102 -42.88 13.45 18.56
C GLU A 102 -42.37 12.87 17.24
N GLU A 103 -41.92 13.72 16.34
CA GLU A 103 -41.38 13.31 15.04
C GLU A 103 -39.90 12.96 15.12
N PHE A 104 -39.49 11.90 14.41
CA PHE A 104 -38.10 11.52 14.23
C PHE A 104 -37.84 10.93 12.84
N GLU A 105 -36.60 11.03 12.37
CA GLU A 105 -36.20 10.51 11.06
C GLU A 105 -35.16 9.41 11.22
N ILE A 106 -35.38 8.29 10.54
CA ILE A 106 -34.36 7.25 10.36
C ILE A 106 -33.64 7.56 9.06
N ALA A 107 -32.45 8.14 9.19
CA ALA A 107 -31.61 8.43 8.04
C ALA A 107 -31.31 7.15 7.25
N LYS A 108 -31.47 7.22 5.93
CA LYS A 108 -30.89 6.21 5.04
C LYS A 108 -29.38 6.27 5.27
N LYS A 109 -28.77 5.17 5.73
CA LYS A 109 -27.30 5.09 5.82
C LYS A 109 -26.75 5.61 4.50
N PRO A 110 -25.99 6.73 4.48
CA PRO A 110 -25.39 7.17 3.25
C PRO A 110 -24.57 6.00 2.72
N PRO A 111 -24.57 5.73 1.40
CA PRO A 111 -23.61 4.79 0.85
C PRO A 111 -22.24 5.24 1.37
N PHE A 112 -21.45 4.30 1.89
CA PHE A 112 -20.09 4.60 2.35
C PHE A 112 -19.44 5.51 1.30
N ARG A 113 -19.12 6.76 1.69
CA ARG A 113 -18.37 7.66 0.83
C ARG A 113 -17.02 7.00 0.66
N GLN A 114 -16.86 6.39 -0.52
CA GLN A 114 -15.65 5.72 -0.91
C GLN A 114 -14.54 6.78 -0.87
N VAL A 115 -13.44 6.49 -0.18
CA VAL A 115 -12.30 7.41 0.02
C VAL A 115 -11.52 7.64 -1.29
N THR A 116 -12.08 7.19 -2.42
CA THR A 116 -11.67 7.49 -3.80
C THR A 116 -12.08 8.87 -4.29
N GLU A 117 -12.89 9.65 -3.56
CA GLU A 117 -13.03 11.08 -3.85
C GLU A 117 -11.66 11.76 -3.73
N GLY A 118 -11.02 12.04 -4.87
CA GLY A 118 -9.71 12.69 -4.89
C GLY A 118 -8.53 11.86 -5.39
N THR A 119 -8.69 10.61 -5.87
CA THR A 119 -7.56 9.79 -6.36
C THR A 119 -7.92 8.92 -7.56
N LEU A 120 -7.07 8.92 -8.59
CA LEU A 120 -7.19 8.12 -9.80
C LEU A 120 -6.05 7.11 -9.89
N ILE A 121 -6.32 5.99 -10.53
CA ILE A 121 -5.30 5.01 -10.90
C ILE A 121 -4.71 5.44 -12.23
N ARG A 122 -3.39 5.57 -12.30
CA ARG A 122 -2.63 5.95 -13.49
C ARG A 122 -1.87 4.73 -13.99
N VAL A 123 -2.13 4.30 -15.21
CA VAL A 123 -1.32 3.27 -15.88
C VAL A 123 -0.71 3.89 -17.12
N ALA A 124 0.60 3.70 -17.30
CA ALA A 124 1.31 4.15 -18.49
C ALA A 124 2.21 3.01 -18.98
N ALA A 125 2.30 2.83 -20.30
CA ALA A 125 3.21 1.88 -20.90
C ALA A 125 3.79 2.48 -22.18
N GLY A 126 5.03 2.14 -22.48
CA GLY A 126 5.66 2.66 -23.68
C GLY A 126 7.13 2.34 -23.84
N ALA A 127 7.73 3.00 -24.81
CA ALA A 127 9.10 2.77 -25.23
C ALA A 127 10.06 3.64 -24.43
N HIS A 128 11.22 3.06 -24.12
CA HIS A 128 12.35 3.73 -23.50
C HIS A 128 13.55 3.63 -24.43
N PHE A 129 14.28 4.72 -24.57
CA PHE A 129 15.59 4.76 -25.18
C PHE A 129 16.59 5.10 -24.11
N SER A 130 17.61 4.27 -23.91
CA SER A 130 18.66 4.53 -22.93
C SER A 130 20.00 4.73 -23.61
N ALA A 131 20.63 5.87 -23.32
CA ALA A 131 22.01 6.14 -23.68
C ALA A 131 22.91 5.93 -22.46
N PRO A 132 23.78 4.91 -22.45
CA PRO A 132 24.75 4.74 -21.39
C PRO A 132 25.73 5.91 -21.39
N MET A 133 26.15 6.35 -20.22
CA MET A 133 27.14 7.42 -20.03
C MET A 133 28.54 6.82 -19.87
N SER A 134 29.57 7.68 -19.99
CA SER A 134 30.95 7.27 -19.73
C SER A 134 31.11 6.67 -18.33
N PRO A 135 31.87 5.56 -18.18
CA PRO A 135 32.66 4.87 -19.22
C PRO A 135 31.89 3.82 -20.04
N TRP A 136 30.62 3.57 -19.73
CA TRP A 136 29.85 2.46 -20.33
C TRP A 136 29.47 2.67 -21.79
N ASN A 137 29.46 3.92 -22.27
CA ASN A 137 29.25 4.24 -23.67
C ASN A 137 30.34 3.70 -24.62
N GLU A 138 31.49 3.29 -24.09
CA GLU A 138 32.55 2.63 -24.87
C GLU A 138 32.26 1.13 -25.10
N PHE A 139 31.47 0.53 -24.20
CA PHE A 139 31.19 -0.91 -24.18
C PHE A 139 29.77 -1.27 -24.59
N LEU A 140 28.84 -0.30 -24.52
CA LEU A 140 27.42 -0.52 -24.76
C LEU A 140 26.89 0.54 -25.72
N ASN A 141 26.21 0.05 -26.75
CA ASN A 141 25.42 0.91 -27.63
C ASN A 141 24.13 1.35 -26.92
N PRO A 142 23.55 2.50 -27.30
CA PRO A 142 22.23 2.88 -26.83
C PRO A 142 21.19 1.79 -27.06
N ALA A 143 20.31 1.63 -26.08
CA ALA A 143 19.31 0.58 -26.03
C ALA A 143 17.90 1.13 -26.26
N ILE A 144 17.03 0.28 -26.80
CA ILE A 144 15.59 0.49 -26.76
C ILE A 144 14.99 -0.58 -25.85
N GLY A 145 13.98 -0.20 -25.07
CA GLY A 145 13.26 -1.08 -24.17
C GLY A 145 11.81 -0.68 -23.99
N ALA A 146 11.16 -1.35 -23.07
CA ALA A 146 9.76 -1.14 -22.72
C ALA A 146 9.62 -0.84 -21.23
N SER A 147 8.58 -0.10 -20.92
CA SER A 147 8.18 0.22 -19.54
C SER A 147 6.71 0.00 -19.29
N LEU A 148 6.41 -0.24 -18.02
CA LEU A 148 5.08 -0.21 -17.46
C LEU A 148 5.16 0.54 -16.13
N ARG A 149 4.32 1.56 -15.99
CA ARG A 149 4.11 2.27 -14.74
C ARG A 149 2.68 2.12 -14.27
N VAL A 150 2.53 1.85 -12.99
CA VAL A 150 1.23 1.79 -12.34
C VAL A 150 1.29 2.62 -11.08
N GLY A 151 0.42 3.61 -10.97
CA GLY A 151 0.49 4.59 -9.91
C GLY A 151 -0.86 5.16 -9.51
N LEU A 152 -0.80 6.05 -8.54
CA LEU A 152 -1.93 6.77 -7.99
C LEU A 152 -1.68 8.26 -8.11
N THR A 153 -2.68 8.99 -8.60
CA THR A 153 -2.62 10.43 -8.80
C THR A 153 -3.77 11.11 -8.08
N GLY A 154 -3.50 12.19 -7.34
CA GLY A 154 -4.58 12.92 -6.69
C GLY A 154 -5.39 13.78 -7.67
N THR A 155 -6.64 14.08 -7.32
CA THR A 155 -7.53 14.97 -8.09
C THR A 155 -7.99 16.20 -7.33
N SER A 156 -7.76 16.28 -6.01
CA SER A 156 -8.18 17.39 -5.16
C SER A 156 -7.07 17.93 -4.25
N GLY A 157 -7.23 19.19 -3.82
CA GLY A 157 -6.31 19.85 -2.89
C GLY A 157 -4.84 19.84 -3.36
N LEU A 158 -3.91 19.65 -2.42
CA LEU A 158 -2.48 19.50 -2.72
C LEU A 158 -2.14 18.21 -3.46
N ARG A 159 -3.00 17.18 -3.36
CA ARG A 159 -2.76 15.86 -3.97
C ARG A 159 -2.82 15.90 -5.50
N ARG A 160 -3.47 16.92 -6.10
CA ARG A 160 -3.50 17.11 -7.56
C ARG A 160 -2.14 17.39 -8.19
N TYR A 161 -1.15 17.76 -7.38
CA TYR A 161 0.20 18.11 -7.81
C TYR A 161 1.19 16.96 -7.69
N GLY A 162 0.73 15.72 -7.50
CA GLY A 162 1.64 14.60 -7.48
C GLY A 162 0.97 13.25 -7.31
N GLY A 163 1.82 12.23 -7.28
CA GLY A 163 1.42 10.85 -7.14
C GLY A 163 2.60 9.96 -6.82
N ILE A 164 2.30 8.68 -6.66
CA ILE A 164 3.30 7.63 -6.51
C ILE A 164 3.11 6.59 -7.60
N GLU A 165 4.19 5.96 -8.03
CA GLU A 165 4.20 5.00 -9.13
C GLU A 165 5.13 3.82 -8.84
N ALA A 166 4.69 2.62 -9.20
CA ALA A 166 5.56 1.48 -9.44
C ALA A 166 6.08 1.55 -10.88
N ASP A 167 7.37 1.32 -11.04
CA ASP A 167 8.12 1.38 -12.30
C ASP A 167 8.67 -0.01 -12.63
N LEU A 168 8.29 -0.56 -13.77
CA LEU A 168 8.82 -1.80 -14.34
C LEU A 168 9.43 -1.49 -15.71
N ARG A 169 10.67 -1.88 -15.96
CA ARG A 169 11.33 -1.68 -17.26
C ARG A 169 12.19 -2.85 -17.66
N ALA A 170 12.24 -3.12 -18.95
CA ALA A 170 13.16 -4.06 -19.57
C ALA A 170 13.93 -3.34 -20.68
N LEU A 171 15.26 -3.39 -20.62
CA LEU A 171 16.16 -2.80 -21.61
C LEU A 171 17.07 -3.89 -22.21
N GLY A 172 17.52 -3.69 -23.44
CA GLY A 172 18.50 -4.55 -24.09
C GLY A 172 19.60 -3.73 -24.75
N TYR A 173 20.75 -3.60 -24.08
CA TYR A 173 21.94 -2.97 -24.65
C TYR A 173 22.70 -4.01 -25.48
N ARG A 174 23.08 -3.62 -26.69
CA ARG A 174 24.07 -4.37 -27.49
C ARG A 174 25.45 -3.93 -27.07
N GLY A 175 26.33 -4.89 -26.80
CA GLY A 175 27.70 -4.58 -26.47
C GLY A 175 28.55 -4.25 -27.68
N SER A 176 29.72 -3.68 -27.42
CA SER A 176 30.82 -3.44 -28.35
C SER A 176 32.10 -3.99 -27.75
N GLY A 177 32.95 -4.63 -28.57
CA GLY A 177 34.20 -5.24 -28.11
C GLY A 177 33.97 -6.53 -27.32
N THR A 178 34.47 -6.59 -26.09
CA THR A 178 34.41 -7.80 -25.23
C THR A 178 33.05 -8.04 -24.58
N ALA A 179 32.20 -7.01 -24.49
CA ALA A 179 30.81 -7.17 -24.06
C ALA A 179 29.93 -7.53 -25.28
N SER A 180 29.13 -8.60 -25.16
CA SER A 180 28.18 -9.01 -26.19
C SER A 180 26.83 -8.30 -26.01
N SER A 181 26.28 -8.29 -24.80
CA SER A 181 25.02 -7.58 -24.49
C SER A 181 24.77 -7.42 -23.00
N LEU A 182 23.98 -6.42 -22.61
CA LEU A 182 23.50 -6.22 -21.24
C LEU A 182 21.98 -6.10 -21.24
N TRP A 183 21.31 -6.91 -20.42
CA TRP A 183 19.85 -6.92 -20.29
C TRP A 183 19.43 -6.64 -18.86
N PRO A 184 19.17 -5.37 -18.49
CA PRO A 184 18.58 -5.03 -17.20
C PRO A 184 17.04 -5.08 -17.25
N LEU A 185 16.47 -5.82 -16.30
CA LEU A 185 15.07 -5.77 -15.90
C LEU A 185 14.98 -5.04 -14.56
N THR A 186 14.37 -3.86 -14.54
CA THR A 186 14.25 -3.04 -13.33
C THR A 186 12.83 -3.04 -12.79
N ALA A 187 12.70 -3.12 -11.47
CA ALA A 187 11.46 -2.90 -10.74
C ALA A 187 11.71 -1.89 -9.62
N GLY A 188 10.79 -0.95 -9.38
CA GLY A 188 10.97 0.09 -8.37
C GLY A 188 9.69 0.82 -7.99
N LEU A 189 9.84 1.74 -7.04
CA LEU A 189 8.82 2.70 -6.63
C LEU A 189 9.38 4.11 -6.76
N GLY A 190 8.49 5.05 -7.06
CA GLY A 190 8.82 6.46 -7.15
C GLY A 190 7.66 7.35 -6.76
N ALA A 191 7.97 8.61 -6.59
CA ALA A 191 7.01 9.68 -6.48
C ALA A 191 7.21 10.64 -7.66
N TYR A 192 6.14 11.31 -8.06
CA TYR A 192 6.22 12.38 -9.03
C TYR A 192 5.44 13.60 -8.55
N ALA A 193 6.01 14.77 -8.83
CA ALA A 193 5.32 16.04 -8.78
C ALA A 193 4.77 16.36 -10.18
N ARG A 194 3.57 16.94 -10.23
CA ARG A 194 2.87 17.34 -11.44
C ARG A 194 2.54 18.82 -11.35
N MET A 195 3.09 19.62 -12.26
CA MET A 195 2.88 21.06 -12.35
C MET A 195 2.08 21.36 -13.62
N PRO A 196 0.77 21.68 -13.52
CA PRO A 196 -0.02 22.07 -14.68
C PRO A 196 0.57 23.33 -15.32
N LEU A 197 0.84 23.27 -16.63
CA LEU A 197 1.29 24.41 -17.44
C LEU A 197 0.13 25.03 -18.26
N GLY A 198 -1.02 24.37 -18.28
CA GLY A 198 -2.23 24.80 -18.98
C GLY A 198 -3.37 23.80 -18.79
N ALA A 199 -4.36 23.84 -19.69
CA ALA A 199 -5.54 22.98 -19.61
C ALA A 199 -5.25 21.49 -19.89
N SER A 200 -4.32 21.20 -20.81
CA SER A 200 -3.97 19.84 -21.22
C SER A 200 -2.55 19.42 -20.88
N THR A 201 -1.64 20.37 -20.63
CA THR A 201 -0.21 20.08 -20.45
C THR A 201 0.22 20.21 -19.00
N ALA A 202 1.07 19.30 -18.54
CA ALA A 202 1.73 19.40 -17.25
C ALA A 202 3.20 19.00 -17.34
N LEU A 203 4.04 19.69 -16.57
CA LEU A 203 5.40 19.26 -16.28
C LEU A 203 5.36 18.21 -15.17
N LEU A 204 6.13 17.15 -15.33
CA LEU A 204 6.34 16.10 -14.36
C LEU A 204 7.78 16.17 -13.86
N ALA A 205 7.98 16.07 -12.56
CA ALA A 205 9.27 15.81 -11.95
C ALA A 205 9.18 14.50 -11.17
N ARG A 206 10.03 13.54 -11.50
CA ARG A 206 9.99 12.17 -10.96
C ARG A 206 11.26 11.86 -10.19
N GLY A 207 11.12 11.09 -9.13
CA GLY A 207 12.23 10.49 -8.41
C GLY A 207 11.83 9.13 -7.87
N GLY A 208 12.73 8.17 -7.98
CA GLY A 208 12.46 6.81 -7.51
C GLY A 208 13.69 5.94 -7.51
N GLY A 209 13.47 4.69 -7.11
CA GLY A 209 14.51 3.68 -7.08
C GLY A 209 13.93 2.30 -6.85
N GLY A 210 14.80 1.29 -6.94
CA GLY A 210 14.41 -0.09 -6.80
C GLY A 210 15.58 -1.02 -7.10
N MET A 211 15.29 -2.16 -7.71
CA MET A 211 16.27 -3.19 -8.06
C MET A 211 16.30 -3.48 -9.55
N ALA A 212 17.50 -3.77 -10.05
CA ALA A 212 17.79 -4.14 -11.43
C ALA A 212 18.38 -5.55 -11.45
N PHE A 213 17.76 -6.43 -12.24
CA PHE A 213 18.29 -7.73 -12.61
C PHE A 213 18.92 -7.63 -13.98
N SER A 214 20.23 -7.64 -14.01
CA SER A 214 21.06 -7.42 -15.19
C SER A 214 21.75 -8.72 -15.57
N ARG A 215 21.58 -9.13 -16.82
CA ARG A 215 22.41 -10.17 -17.43
C ARG A 215 23.42 -9.53 -18.35
N LEU A 216 24.70 -9.71 -18.08
CA LEU A 216 25.80 -9.34 -18.96
C LEU A 216 26.31 -10.59 -19.68
N LEU A 217 26.28 -10.58 -21.01
CA LEU A 217 27.00 -11.54 -21.84
C LEU A 217 28.30 -10.90 -22.31
N TYR A 218 29.41 -11.62 -22.16
CA TYR A 218 30.74 -11.16 -22.53
C TYR A 218 31.60 -12.34 -23.00
N VAL A 219 32.63 -12.04 -23.79
CA VAL A 219 33.58 -13.03 -24.29
C VAL A 219 34.84 -12.96 -23.44
N GLU A 220 35.24 -14.11 -22.87
CA GLU A 220 36.49 -14.25 -22.12
C GLU A 220 37.71 -14.27 -23.05
N ASP A 221 38.92 -14.11 -22.49
CA ASP A 221 40.17 -14.19 -23.25
C ASP A 221 40.36 -15.55 -23.95
N SER A 222 39.69 -16.60 -23.45
CA SER A 222 39.61 -17.93 -24.05
C SER A 222 38.76 -18.00 -25.33
N GLY A 223 37.98 -16.95 -25.63
CA GLY A 223 37.01 -16.90 -26.72
C GLY A 223 35.64 -17.52 -26.38
N GLU A 224 35.44 -18.01 -25.15
CA GLU A 224 34.16 -18.54 -24.68
C GLU A 224 33.21 -17.41 -24.28
N GLU A 225 31.92 -17.52 -24.64
CA GLU A 225 30.90 -16.55 -24.24
C GLU A 225 30.30 -16.94 -22.87
N THR A 226 30.55 -16.11 -21.87
CA THR A 226 30.12 -16.32 -20.49
C THR A 226 29.01 -15.34 -20.12
N ALA A 227 28.09 -15.79 -19.26
CA ALA A 227 27.03 -14.96 -18.70
C ALA A 227 27.33 -14.60 -17.23
N ALA A 228 27.39 -13.30 -16.94
CA ALA A 228 27.35 -12.77 -15.58
C ALA A 228 25.96 -12.25 -15.26
N TRP A 229 25.46 -12.56 -14.07
CA TRP A 229 24.20 -12.04 -13.55
C TRP A 229 24.50 -11.06 -12.42
N SER A 230 23.75 -9.96 -12.39
CA SER A 230 23.81 -8.92 -11.39
C SER A 230 22.39 -8.54 -10.96
N GLY A 231 22.18 -8.30 -9.68
CA GLY A 231 20.91 -8.03 -9.02
C GLY A 231 21.17 -6.90 -8.03
N ARG A 232 21.05 -5.66 -8.46
CA ARG A 232 21.57 -4.51 -7.71
C ARG A 232 20.59 -3.35 -7.65
N PRO A 233 20.72 -2.46 -6.64
CA PRO A 233 19.89 -1.28 -6.57
C PRO A 233 20.08 -0.36 -7.78
N TRP A 234 19.00 0.32 -8.13
CA TRP A 234 19.02 1.47 -9.02
C TRP A 234 18.29 2.64 -8.38
N TRP A 235 18.67 3.84 -8.78
CA TRP A 235 17.92 5.06 -8.49
C TRP A 235 17.88 5.94 -9.72
N GLY A 236 16.88 6.82 -9.78
CA GLY A 236 16.73 7.72 -10.91
C GLY A 236 15.88 8.92 -10.58
N THR A 237 16.06 9.97 -11.38
CA THR A 237 15.30 11.20 -11.32
C THR A 237 15.10 11.73 -12.73
N GLY A 238 13.98 12.39 -12.99
CA GLY A 238 13.74 12.88 -14.33
C GLY A 238 12.65 13.91 -14.44
N LEU A 239 12.55 14.47 -15.64
CA LEU A 239 11.55 15.43 -16.03
C LEU A 239 10.77 14.89 -17.21
N GLY A 240 9.47 15.18 -17.25
CA GLY A 240 8.61 14.80 -18.36
C GLY A 240 7.53 15.83 -18.63
N LEU A 241 6.92 15.73 -19.79
CA LEU A 241 5.73 16.47 -20.15
C LEU A 241 4.59 15.47 -20.32
N GLU A 242 3.47 15.74 -19.66
CA GLU A 242 2.22 15.02 -19.83
C GLU A 242 1.28 15.88 -20.69
N TYR A 243 0.71 15.27 -21.72
CA TYR A 243 -0.38 15.84 -22.52
C TYR A 243 -1.65 15.01 -22.30
N SER A 244 -2.64 15.63 -21.69
CA SER A 244 -3.94 15.02 -21.40
C SER A 244 -4.82 15.00 -22.65
N LEU A 245 -5.29 13.82 -23.02
CA LEU A 245 -6.23 13.55 -24.10
C LEU A 245 -7.66 13.38 -23.55
N PRO A 246 -8.70 13.37 -24.39
CA PRO A 246 -10.05 13.03 -23.98
C PRO A 246 -10.14 11.63 -23.34
N LEU A 247 -11.24 11.36 -22.61
CA LEU A 247 -11.55 10.04 -22.04
C LEU A 247 -10.50 9.49 -21.06
N GLY A 248 -9.77 10.38 -20.37
CA GLY A 248 -8.77 10.00 -19.38
C GLY A 248 -7.45 9.46 -19.96
N PHE A 249 -7.29 9.46 -21.28
CA PHE A 249 -6.02 9.12 -21.92
C PHE A 249 -5.00 10.24 -21.73
N PHE A 250 -3.73 9.89 -21.76
CA PHE A 250 -2.65 10.85 -21.84
C PHE A 250 -1.47 10.25 -22.60
N ILE A 251 -0.64 11.13 -23.11
CA ILE A 251 0.69 10.79 -23.59
C ILE A 251 1.67 11.50 -22.69
N GLU A 252 2.75 10.83 -22.32
CA GLU A 252 3.85 11.46 -21.62
C GLU A 252 5.18 11.14 -22.26
N GLY A 253 6.08 12.11 -22.27
CA GLY A 253 7.44 11.90 -22.74
C GLY A 253 8.42 12.77 -21.98
N GLY A 254 9.64 12.29 -21.84
CA GLY A 254 10.61 12.96 -20.98
C GLY A 254 11.98 12.32 -21.00
N VAL A 255 12.81 12.78 -20.07
CA VAL A 255 14.18 12.33 -19.88
C VAL A 255 14.41 12.05 -18.40
N GLU A 256 15.01 10.92 -18.11
CA GLU A 256 15.40 10.50 -16.77
C GLU A 256 16.89 10.20 -16.72
N TYR A 257 17.55 10.66 -15.67
CA TYR A 257 18.83 10.12 -15.27
C TYR A 257 18.59 8.84 -14.48
N ARG A 258 19.29 7.77 -14.83
CA ARG A 258 19.23 6.50 -14.12
C ARG A 258 20.64 6.03 -13.79
N ASN A 259 20.77 5.44 -12.61
CA ASN A 259 22.01 4.82 -12.16
C ASN A 259 21.70 3.42 -11.66
N ILE A 260 22.20 2.42 -12.37
CA ILE A 260 22.15 1.02 -11.96
C ILE A 260 23.53 0.69 -11.37
N LEU A 261 23.60 0.29 -10.11
CA LEU A 261 24.85 -0.28 -9.59
C LEU A 261 25.10 -1.60 -10.32
N LEU A 262 26.22 -1.77 -11.02
CA LEU A 262 26.70 -3.08 -11.45
C LEU A 262 27.91 -3.43 -10.58
N THR A 263 28.10 -4.70 -10.23
CA THR A 263 29.24 -5.26 -9.45
C THR A 263 30.13 -4.28 -8.68
N GLN A 264 31.01 -3.54 -9.36
CA GLN A 264 31.87 -2.47 -8.78
C GLN A 264 31.81 -1.12 -9.51
N LYS A 265 30.96 -0.94 -10.53
CA LYS A 265 30.84 0.32 -11.29
C LYS A 265 29.37 0.64 -11.53
N SER A 266 28.99 1.90 -11.33
CA SER A 266 27.66 2.36 -11.68
C SER A 266 27.50 2.48 -13.20
N LEU A 267 26.47 1.84 -13.76
CA LEU A 267 25.95 2.16 -15.08
C LEU A 267 25.03 3.37 -14.95
N ALA A 268 25.58 4.54 -15.22
CA ALA A 268 24.79 5.75 -15.40
C ALA A 268 24.27 5.80 -16.84
N SER A 269 23.01 6.18 -17.01
CA SER A 269 22.37 6.38 -18.30
C SER A 269 21.45 7.59 -18.30
N ILE A 270 21.25 8.15 -19.49
CA ILE A 270 20.19 9.11 -19.78
C ILE A 270 19.12 8.37 -20.58
N ASP A 271 17.95 8.24 -19.98
CA ASP A 271 16.82 7.48 -20.51
C ASP A 271 15.78 8.47 -21.04
N ALA A 272 15.54 8.48 -22.35
CA ALA A 272 14.38 9.14 -22.93
C ALA A 272 13.19 8.18 -22.96
N PHE A 273 11.99 8.65 -22.66
CA PHE A 273 10.79 7.82 -22.68
C PHE A 273 9.64 8.48 -23.43
N LEU A 274 8.79 7.64 -24.00
CA LEU A 274 7.50 8.01 -24.56
C LEU A 274 6.47 6.94 -24.19
N GLU A 275 5.50 7.31 -23.37
CA GLU A 275 4.51 6.41 -22.81
C GLU A 275 3.09 6.90 -23.15
N GLY A 276 2.22 5.95 -23.51
CA GLY A 276 0.79 6.15 -23.61
C GLY A 276 0.15 5.63 -22.34
N GLY A 277 -0.77 6.39 -21.76
CA GLY A 277 -1.39 6.00 -20.51
C GLY A 277 -2.86 6.33 -20.43
N MET A 278 -3.48 5.76 -19.40
CA MET A 278 -4.89 5.94 -19.09
C MET A 278 -5.07 6.15 -17.59
N LEU A 279 -5.93 7.10 -17.25
CA LEU A 279 -6.44 7.31 -15.91
C LEU A 279 -7.72 6.49 -15.76
N PHE A 280 -7.72 5.51 -14.86
CA PHE A 280 -8.93 4.79 -14.47
C PHE A 280 -9.66 5.54 -13.35
N ASN A 281 -10.99 5.35 -13.28
CA ASN A 281 -11.93 6.17 -12.50
C ASN A 281 -12.13 7.59 -13.08
N TRP A 282 -12.09 7.69 -14.43
CA TRP A 282 -11.97 8.91 -15.23
C TRP A 282 -13.17 9.88 -15.19
N GLU A 283 -14.30 9.53 -14.57
CA GLU A 283 -15.39 10.49 -14.32
C GLU A 283 -14.91 11.67 -13.43
N ALA A 284 -13.88 11.46 -12.63
CA ALA A 284 -13.17 12.54 -11.92
C ALA A 284 -12.02 13.20 -12.73
N ALA A 285 -11.79 12.78 -13.98
CA ALA A 285 -10.84 13.43 -14.90
C ALA A 285 -11.52 14.50 -15.78
N GLU A 286 -12.81 14.36 -16.12
CA GLU A 286 -13.57 15.43 -16.82
C GLU A 286 -13.74 16.69 -15.97
N THR A 287 -13.70 16.57 -14.65
CA THR A 287 -13.62 17.73 -13.74
C THR A 287 -12.32 18.55 -13.91
N ARG A 288 -11.29 18.05 -14.62
CA ARG A 288 -10.14 18.88 -15.06
C ARG A 288 -10.49 19.89 -16.16
N LYS A 289 -11.66 19.78 -16.81
CA LYS A 289 -12.07 20.65 -17.94
C LYS A 289 -13.33 21.50 -17.69
N GLY A 290 -13.82 21.56 -16.45
CA GLY A 290 -14.86 22.52 -16.08
C GLY A 290 -16.26 22.27 -16.66
N ALA A 291 -16.56 21.04 -17.12
CA ALA A 291 -17.91 20.65 -17.51
C ALA A 291 -18.27 19.34 -16.80
N ILE A 292 -19.33 19.37 -15.99
CA ILE A 292 -19.86 18.21 -15.27
C ILE A 292 -20.94 17.59 -16.15
N THR A 293 -20.76 16.35 -16.61
CA THR A 293 -21.89 15.43 -16.82
C THR A 293 -21.45 14.02 -16.42
N GLN A 294 -21.96 13.56 -15.28
CA GLN A 294 -21.61 12.26 -14.71
C GLN A 294 -22.37 11.16 -15.47
N THR A 295 -21.66 10.30 -16.21
CA THR A 295 -22.25 9.10 -16.82
C THR A 295 -21.34 7.91 -16.57
N SER A 296 -21.83 7.02 -15.69
CA SER A 296 -21.18 5.81 -15.21
C SER A 296 -20.63 4.97 -16.36
N SER A 297 -19.31 4.78 -16.48
CA SER A 297 -18.77 3.76 -17.39
C SER A 297 -17.52 3.04 -16.87
N ALA A 298 -17.72 1.75 -16.60
CA ALA A 298 -16.75 0.66 -16.45
C ALA A 298 -15.45 0.97 -15.67
N VAL A 299 -15.61 1.31 -14.39
CA VAL A 299 -14.51 1.18 -13.41
C VAL A 299 -14.22 -0.31 -13.25
N LEU A 300 -13.04 -0.77 -13.70
CA LEU A 300 -12.48 -2.05 -13.27
C LEU A 300 -12.50 -2.01 -11.73
N PRO A 301 -13.29 -2.86 -11.05
CA PRO A 301 -13.51 -2.76 -9.62
C PRO A 301 -12.27 -3.32 -8.93
N VAL A 302 -11.19 -2.54 -8.91
CA VAL A 302 -9.87 -2.87 -8.35
C VAL A 302 -9.56 -1.85 -7.27
N ALA A 303 -9.37 -2.33 -6.04
CA ALA A 303 -8.86 -1.55 -4.92
C ALA A 303 -7.34 -1.50 -5.00
N VAL A 304 -6.79 -0.32 -4.72
CA VAL A 304 -5.34 -0.15 -4.60
C VAL A 304 -4.97 -0.11 -3.13
N ARG A 305 -4.00 -0.92 -2.73
CA ARG A 305 -3.49 -0.97 -1.36
C ARG A 305 -2.05 -0.51 -1.37
N LEU A 306 -1.77 0.50 -0.56
CA LEU A 306 -0.43 0.97 -0.29
C LEU A 306 -0.12 0.71 1.17
N SER A 307 1.06 0.22 1.46
CA SER A 307 1.52 0.10 2.84
C SER A 307 3.02 0.30 2.94
N ALA A 308 3.45 0.85 4.07
CA ALA A 308 4.85 0.96 4.43
C ALA A 308 5.01 0.75 5.93
N GLY A 309 6.19 0.30 6.35
CA GLY A 309 6.44 0.01 7.74
C GLY A 309 7.86 -0.42 8.02
N PHE A 310 8.02 -0.99 9.22
CA PHE A 310 9.31 -1.38 9.77
C PHE A 310 9.35 -2.90 9.89
N PRO A 311 10.34 -3.56 9.27
CA PRO A 311 10.55 -4.99 9.41
C PRO A 311 11.46 -5.31 10.60
N TYR A 312 11.07 -6.32 11.37
CA TYR A 312 12.00 -7.14 12.14
C TYR A 312 12.41 -8.32 11.28
N VAL A 313 13.71 -8.48 11.04
CA VAL A 313 14.24 -9.60 10.25
C VAL A 313 15.13 -10.46 11.15
N ARG A 314 14.89 -11.78 11.14
CA ARG A 314 15.76 -12.78 11.76
C ARG A 314 16.26 -13.77 10.71
N LEU A 315 17.57 -13.82 10.53
CA LEU A 315 18.27 -14.87 9.80
C LEU A 315 18.20 -16.17 10.60
N LEU A 316 17.64 -17.22 9.99
CA LEU A 316 17.62 -18.56 10.55
C LEU A 316 18.96 -19.26 10.25
N SER A 317 19.50 -19.05 9.05
CA SER A 317 20.85 -19.49 8.70
C SER A 317 21.90 -18.70 9.46
N ASP A 318 22.91 -19.39 10.00
CA ASP A 318 24.05 -18.71 10.61
C ASP A 318 25.08 -18.33 9.57
N LEU A 319 25.23 -17.03 9.36
CA LEU A 319 26.28 -16.49 8.50
C LEU A 319 27.61 -16.33 9.25
N GLY A 320 27.60 -16.29 10.60
CA GLY A 320 28.80 -16.16 11.43
C GLY A 320 29.44 -14.76 11.45
N TYR A 321 29.25 -13.94 10.42
CA TYR A 321 29.84 -12.60 10.30
C TYR A 321 28.87 -11.43 10.56
N VAL A 322 27.57 -11.68 10.75
CA VAL A 322 26.59 -10.64 11.09
C VAL A 322 25.74 -11.06 12.27
N ARG A 323 25.12 -10.09 12.95
CA ARG A 323 24.02 -10.36 13.87
C ARG A 323 22.87 -10.98 13.09
N ARG A 324 22.24 -11.98 13.71
CA ARG A 324 21.16 -12.73 13.06
C ARG A 324 19.84 -12.00 13.10
N GLU A 325 19.74 -10.87 13.79
CA GLU A 325 18.49 -10.12 13.91
C GLU A 325 18.72 -8.63 13.71
N THR A 326 17.73 -7.98 13.12
CA THR A 326 17.70 -6.54 12.95
C THR A 326 16.28 -5.99 13.00
N TYR A 327 16.16 -4.77 13.48
CA TYR A 327 14.97 -3.91 13.42
C TYR A 327 15.23 -2.66 12.57
N ASN A 328 16.44 -2.49 12.06
CA ASN A 328 16.83 -1.34 11.26
C ASN A 328 16.53 -1.63 9.79
N GLY A 329 15.42 -1.09 9.30
CA GLY A 329 14.95 -1.37 7.95
C GLY A 329 13.64 -0.66 7.63
N ILE A 330 13.25 -0.71 6.37
CA ILE A 330 11.95 -0.22 5.87
C ILE A 330 11.42 -1.24 4.89
N ASP A 331 10.11 -1.48 4.92
CA ASP A 331 9.47 -2.21 3.84
C ASP A 331 8.18 -1.53 3.37
N ALA A 332 7.85 -1.76 2.10
CA ALA A 332 6.74 -1.13 1.41
C ALA A 332 6.07 -2.11 0.45
N SER A 333 4.80 -1.84 0.15
CA SER A 333 4.00 -2.66 -0.75
C SER A 333 2.98 -1.82 -1.51
N LEU A 334 2.88 -2.07 -2.82
CA LEU A 334 1.78 -1.62 -3.67
C LEU A 334 1.03 -2.86 -4.15
N ALA A 335 -0.27 -2.95 -3.88
CA ALA A 335 -1.08 -4.07 -4.30
C ALA A 335 -2.34 -3.63 -5.05
N LEU A 336 -2.70 -4.40 -6.07
CA LEU A 336 -3.94 -4.30 -6.81
C LEU A 336 -4.81 -5.49 -6.44
N GLN A 337 -6.00 -5.24 -5.92
CA GLN A 337 -6.92 -6.27 -5.43
C GLN A 337 -8.28 -6.08 -6.06
N GLY A 338 -8.99 -7.15 -6.45
CA GLY A 338 -10.36 -6.99 -6.93
C GLY A 338 -11.29 -6.43 -5.84
N MET A 339 -12.46 -5.93 -6.22
CA MET A 339 -13.49 -5.41 -5.30
C MET A 339 -14.82 -6.16 -5.42
N ARG A 340 -15.00 -7.00 -6.44
CA ARG A 340 -16.25 -7.72 -6.70
C ARG A 340 -16.03 -9.21 -6.91
N GLY A 341 -17.07 -9.99 -6.59
CA GLY A 341 -17.08 -11.44 -6.79
C GLY A 341 -15.95 -12.15 -6.03
N LEU A 342 -15.41 -13.22 -6.61
CA LEU A 342 -14.28 -13.96 -6.06
C LEU A 342 -12.96 -13.18 -6.11
N MET A 343 -12.83 -12.26 -7.08
CA MET A 343 -11.64 -11.42 -7.24
C MET A 343 -11.44 -10.46 -6.07
N ARG A 344 -12.46 -10.22 -5.24
CA ARG A 344 -12.32 -9.40 -4.02
C ARG A 344 -11.35 -9.98 -3.00
N PHE A 345 -11.08 -11.27 -3.08
CA PHE A 345 -10.20 -11.98 -2.17
C PHE A 345 -8.79 -12.18 -2.74
N ALA A 346 -8.53 -11.71 -3.96
CA ALA A 346 -7.29 -11.95 -4.66
C ALA A 346 -6.71 -10.65 -5.25
N GLY A 347 -5.38 -10.58 -5.28
CA GLY A 347 -4.65 -9.45 -5.82
C GLY A 347 -3.20 -9.79 -6.13
N ILE A 348 -2.50 -8.83 -6.70
CA ILE A 348 -1.06 -8.89 -6.95
C ILE A 348 -0.41 -7.77 -6.15
N SER A 349 0.60 -8.08 -5.35
CA SER A 349 1.41 -7.11 -4.62
C SER A 349 2.83 -7.04 -5.15
N PHE A 350 3.36 -5.84 -5.26
CA PHE A 350 4.78 -5.56 -5.45
C PHE A 350 5.35 -5.20 -4.09
N ASP A 351 6.32 -5.98 -3.61
CA ASP A 351 6.87 -5.89 -2.27
C ASP A 351 8.35 -5.47 -2.32
N PHE A 352 8.69 -4.51 -1.47
CA PHE A 352 10.00 -3.89 -1.36
C PHE A 352 10.44 -3.96 0.09
N ALA A 353 11.67 -4.38 0.38
CA ALA A 353 12.22 -4.33 1.73
C ALA A 353 13.71 -3.99 1.72
N TYR A 354 14.09 -3.25 2.74
CA TYR A 354 15.43 -2.81 3.08
C TYR A 354 15.70 -3.19 4.54
N ALA A 355 16.86 -3.77 4.84
CA ALA A 355 17.27 -4.10 6.20
C ALA A 355 18.79 -4.02 6.37
N GLU A 356 19.26 -3.49 7.50
CA GLU A 356 20.67 -3.41 7.86
C GLU A 356 20.98 -4.32 9.05
N PHE A 357 22.00 -5.15 8.96
CA PHE A 357 22.44 -6.05 10.01
C PHE A 357 23.80 -5.60 10.53
N ASP A 358 23.95 -5.49 11.86
CA ASP A 358 25.24 -5.19 12.46
C ASP A 358 26.24 -6.32 12.21
N GLY A 359 27.50 -5.96 11.93
CA GLY A 359 28.57 -6.91 11.74
C GLY A 359 29.03 -7.59 13.03
N LYS A 360 29.76 -8.70 12.87
CA LYS A 360 30.52 -9.39 13.92
C LYS A 360 31.97 -9.55 13.47
N GLY A 361 32.89 -9.41 14.41
CA GLY A 361 34.32 -9.58 14.14
C GLY A 361 34.86 -8.48 13.23
N ARG A 362 35.24 -8.84 11.99
CA ARG A 362 35.79 -7.90 10.99
C ARG A 362 34.73 -7.32 10.05
N ALA A 363 33.52 -7.90 10.03
CA ALA A 363 32.42 -7.29 9.30
C ALA A 363 31.95 -6.05 10.07
N GLU A 364 31.72 -4.96 9.34
CA GLU A 364 31.16 -3.71 9.87
C GLU A 364 29.63 -3.79 9.85
N GLY A 365 29.05 -4.32 8.77
CA GLY A 365 27.61 -4.50 8.64
C GLY A 365 27.21 -5.15 7.32
N MET A 366 25.94 -5.54 7.22
CA MET A 366 25.36 -6.05 5.99
C MET A 366 24.04 -5.36 5.70
N THR A 367 23.91 -4.74 4.54
CA THR A 367 22.67 -4.14 4.07
C THR A 367 22.00 -5.09 3.08
N SER A 368 20.70 -5.35 3.22
CA SER A 368 19.94 -6.26 2.37
C SER A 368 18.73 -5.57 1.75
N TYR A 369 18.53 -5.82 0.46
CA TYR A 369 17.45 -5.32 -0.38
C TYR A 369 16.66 -6.50 -0.94
N LEU A 370 15.33 -6.45 -0.85
CA LEU A 370 14.41 -7.45 -1.38
C LEU A 370 13.37 -6.76 -2.24
N ASN A 371 13.21 -7.18 -3.49
CA ASN A 371 12.20 -6.64 -4.40
C ASN A 371 11.53 -7.80 -5.10
N GLY A 372 10.21 -7.84 -5.13
CA GLY A 372 9.49 -8.94 -5.76
C GLY A 372 8.02 -8.68 -5.96
N ALA A 373 7.36 -9.69 -6.49
CA ALA A 373 5.92 -9.71 -6.64
C ALA A 373 5.34 -10.93 -5.92
N SER A 374 4.17 -10.75 -5.32
CA SER A 374 3.46 -11.79 -4.60
C SER A 374 2.00 -11.84 -5.04
N LEU A 375 1.46 -13.05 -5.12
CA LEU A 375 0.02 -13.24 -5.06
C LEU A 375 -0.44 -12.86 -3.66
N LEU A 376 -1.45 -12.03 -3.59
CA LEU A 376 -2.09 -11.59 -2.35
C LEU A 376 -3.47 -12.24 -2.28
N LEU A 377 -3.74 -12.95 -1.20
CA LEU A 377 -5.08 -13.40 -0.83
C LEU A 377 -5.50 -12.72 0.46
N THR A 378 -6.76 -12.29 0.52
CA THR A 378 -7.30 -11.66 1.73
C THR A 378 -8.69 -12.20 2.05
N THR A 379 -9.02 -12.28 3.33
CA THR A 379 -10.42 -12.40 3.74
C THR A 379 -11.09 -11.02 3.77
N ASP A 380 -12.42 -11.01 3.81
CA ASP A 380 -13.24 -9.81 4.02
C ASP A 380 -14.27 -10.13 5.10
N PHE A 381 -13.79 -10.23 6.35
CA PHE A 381 -14.67 -10.56 7.48
C PHE A 381 -15.55 -9.37 7.85
N ALA A 382 -16.70 -9.66 8.47
CA ALA A 382 -17.65 -8.66 8.92
C ALA A 382 -17.15 -7.83 10.13
N PHE A 383 -16.08 -8.27 10.79
CA PHE A 383 -15.37 -7.55 11.84
C PHE A 383 -14.06 -6.96 11.28
N PRO A 384 -13.49 -5.90 11.86
CA PRO A 384 -12.48 -5.06 11.22
C PRO A 384 -11.09 -5.69 11.09
N VAL A 385 -10.95 -7.01 11.19
CA VAL A 385 -9.68 -7.73 11.04
C VAL A 385 -9.79 -8.71 9.89
N ASN A 386 -8.88 -8.66 8.93
CA ASN A 386 -8.78 -9.59 7.81
C ASN A 386 -7.51 -10.42 7.91
N LEU A 387 -7.58 -11.65 7.42
CA LEU A 387 -6.42 -12.49 7.18
C LEU A 387 -5.81 -12.14 5.83
N LEU A 388 -4.49 -12.09 5.78
CA LEU A 388 -3.73 -11.94 4.54
C LEU A 388 -2.84 -13.14 4.36
N LEU A 389 -2.75 -13.62 3.14
CA LEU A 389 -1.74 -14.57 2.71
C LEU A 389 -1.01 -13.96 1.53
N LYS A 390 0.32 -14.04 1.55
CA LYS A 390 1.18 -13.63 0.46
C LYS A 390 2.12 -14.77 0.09
N ALA A 391 2.19 -15.09 -1.18
CA ALA A 391 3.15 -16.04 -1.71
C ALA A 391 3.73 -15.48 -3.00
N GLY A 392 5.06 -15.45 -3.10
CA GLY A 392 5.73 -14.74 -4.17
C GLY A 392 7.22 -14.96 -4.16
N GLY A 393 7.92 -14.10 -4.90
CA GLY A 393 9.35 -14.16 -4.99
C GLY A 393 9.91 -12.97 -5.75
N GLY A 394 11.22 -12.92 -5.82
CA GLY A 394 11.91 -11.84 -6.49
C GLY A 394 13.40 -11.95 -6.30
N ILE A 395 14.04 -10.80 -6.16
CA ILE A 395 15.50 -10.67 -6.11
C ILE A 395 15.92 -10.11 -4.75
N ALA A 396 16.92 -10.76 -4.18
CA ALA A 396 17.62 -10.36 -2.98
C ALA A 396 19.02 -9.89 -3.37
N ALA A 397 19.45 -8.76 -2.83
CA ALA A 397 20.82 -8.29 -2.93
C ALA A 397 21.27 -7.83 -1.56
N SER A 398 22.46 -8.24 -1.15
CA SER A 398 23.04 -7.86 0.11
C SER A 398 24.44 -7.31 -0.09
N LYS A 399 24.74 -6.16 0.50
CA LYS A 399 26.08 -5.57 0.57
C LYS A 399 26.66 -5.88 1.93
N LEU A 400 27.79 -6.57 2.00
CA LEU A 400 28.56 -6.79 3.20
C LEU A 400 29.75 -5.83 3.22
N GLU A 401 29.85 -5.02 4.27
CA GLU A 401 30.98 -4.13 4.53
C GLU A 401 31.89 -4.77 5.58
N TYR A 402 33.20 -4.80 5.33
CA TYR A 402 34.19 -5.42 6.20
C TYR A 402 35.52 -4.67 6.16
N LYS A 403 36.30 -4.78 7.23
CA LYS A 403 37.64 -4.22 7.30
C LYS A 403 38.66 -5.20 6.74
N ASP A 404 39.35 -4.82 5.67
CA ASP A 404 40.38 -5.65 5.06
C ASP A 404 41.56 -5.87 6.02
N PRO A 405 42.05 -7.12 6.19
CA PRO A 405 43.07 -7.43 7.18
C PRO A 405 44.48 -6.93 6.83
N PHE A 406 44.76 -6.60 5.57
CA PHE A 406 46.05 -6.17 5.08
C PHE A 406 46.12 -4.64 4.91
N THR A 407 45.06 -4.04 4.37
CA THR A 407 45.01 -2.59 4.11
C THR A 407 44.38 -1.80 5.25
N LEU A 408 43.64 -2.47 6.14
CA LEU A 408 42.84 -1.87 7.23
C LEU A 408 41.80 -0.85 6.74
N GLN A 409 41.52 -0.82 5.44
CA GLN A 409 40.46 -0.02 4.86
C GLN A 409 39.14 -0.80 4.86
N THR A 410 38.03 -0.07 4.93
CA THR A 410 36.71 -0.65 4.78
C THR A 410 36.48 -0.98 3.30
N GLU A 411 36.26 -2.26 3.03
CA GLU A 411 35.86 -2.77 1.73
C GLU A 411 34.42 -3.23 1.76
N SER A 412 33.81 -3.35 0.59
CA SER A 412 32.45 -3.89 0.47
C SER A 412 32.37 -4.95 -0.62
N THR A 413 31.72 -6.06 -0.30
CA THR A 413 31.34 -7.07 -1.27
C THR A 413 29.83 -7.13 -1.36
N TRP A 414 29.32 -7.60 -2.49
CA TRP A 414 27.90 -7.72 -2.71
C TRP A 414 27.56 -9.14 -3.15
N THR A 415 26.47 -9.63 -2.59
CA THR A 415 25.94 -10.96 -2.81
C THR A 415 24.51 -10.86 -3.28
N GLU A 416 24.11 -11.75 -4.18
CA GLU A 416 22.80 -11.67 -4.83
C GLU A 416 22.18 -13.05 -4.93
N GLY A 417 20.86 -13.09 -5.04
CA GLY A 417 20.10 -14.32 -5.11
C GLY A 417 18.65 -14.11 -5.52
N ALA A 418 18.06 -15.13 -6.13
CA ALA A 418 16.60 -15.19 -6.21
C ALA A 418 16.05 -15.54 -4.82
N TYR A 419 14.90 -14.98 -4.45
CA TYR A 419 14.20 -15.39 -3.23
C TYR A 419 12.78 -15.82 -3.52
N PHE A 420 12.31 -16.76 -2.69
CA PHE A 420 10.92 -17.14 -2.59
C PHE A 420 10.43 -16.77 -1.20
N ALA A 421 9.21 -16.23 -1.12
CA ALA A 421 8.61 -15.84 0.13
C ALA A 421 7.17 -16.37 0.22
N ALA A 422 6.82 -16.89 1.39
CA ALA A 422 5.46 -17.25 1.73
C ALA A 422 5.17 -16.79 3.15
N GLY A 423 4.00 -16.21 3.35
CA GLY A 423 3.68 -15.60 4.62
C GLY A 423 2.21 -15.22 4.74
N GLY A 424 1.87 -14.71 5.91
CA GLY A 424 0.54 -14.22 6.17
C GLY A 424 0.51 -13.34 7.41
N GLY A 425 -0.67 -12.83 7.69
CA GLY A 425 -0.87 -12.04 8.88
C GLY A 425 -2.25 -11.41 8.92
N PHE A 426 -2.33 -10.26 9.58
CA PHE A 426 -3.60 -9.63 9.93
C PHE A 426 -3.62 -8.18 9.48
N GLU A 427 -4.73 -7.76 8.89
CA GLU A 427 -5.03 -6.37 8.54
C GLU A 427 -6.16 -5.91 9.45
N ALA A 428 -5.87 -4.99 10.36
CA ALA A 428 -6.88 -4.28 11.11
C ALA A 428 -7.30 -3.01 10.33
N ARG A 429 -8.55 -2.98 9.85
CA ARG A 429 -9.17 -1.80 9.26
C ARG A 429 -9.52 -0.84 10.39
N VAL A 430 -9.00 0.37 10.33
CA VAL A 430 -9.19 1.37 11.38
C VAL A 430 -10.34 2.30 11.01
N TYR A 431 -10.14 3.15 10.00
CA TYR A 431 -11.11 4.16 9.59
C TYR A 431 -10.83 4.64 8.17
N ALA A 432 -11.87 4.91 7.38
CA ALA A 432 -11.76 5.57 6.05
C ALA A 432 -10.67 4.97 5.13
N GLY A 433 -10.67 3.64 4.97
CA GLY A 433 -9.70 2.94 4.11
C GLY A 433 -8.30 2.78 4.71
N LEU A 434 -8.01 3.39 5.86
CA LEU A 434 -6.77 3.16 6.59
C LEU A 434 -6.77 1.79 7.24
N PHE A 435 -5.62 1.13 7.16
CA PHE A 435 -5.38 -0.13 7.82
C PHE A 435 -4.01 -0.16 8.46
N VAL A 436 -3.90 -0.98 9.50
CA VAL A 436 -2.62 -1.42 10.04
C VAL A 436 -2.52 -2.90 9.74
N GLU A 437 -1.39 -3.33 9.19
CA GLU A 437 -1.15 -4.75 8.95
C GLU A 437 0.09 -5.24 9.70
N THR A 438 -0.01 -6.47 10.19
CA THR A 438 1.13 -7.26 10.63
C THR A 438 1.31 -8.38 9.63
N LEU A 439 2.53 -8.58 9.14
CA LEU A 439 2.83 -9.60 8.15
C LEU A 439 4.06 -10.39 8.58
N ALA A 440 3.91 -11.69 8.77
CA ALA A 440 5.01 -12.61 9.02
C ALA A 440 5.26 -13.43 7.75
N GLY A 441 6.49 -13.44 7.27
CA GLY A 441 6.89 -14.16 6.07
C GLY A 441 8.16 -14.96 6.30
N TYR A 442 8.17 -16.17 5.74
CA TYR A 442 9.36 -16.97 5.55
C TYR A 442 10.00 -16.61 4.21
N TYR A 443 11.31 -16.42 4.21
CA TYR A 443 12.11 -16.06 3.05
C TYR A 443 13.19 -17.11 2.84
N TYR A 444 13.22 -17.68 1.64
CA TYR A 444 14.26 -18.58 1.17
C TYR A 444 15.03 -17.85 0.07
N ILE A 445 16.28 -17.50 0.34
CA ILE A 445 17.16 -16.78 -0.58
C ILE A 445 18.20 -17.78 -1.11
N TYR A 446 18.22 -17.98 -2.41
CA TYR A 446 19.19 -18.85 -3.07
C TYR A 446 20.48 -18.08 -3.36
N HIS A 447 21.58 -18.50 -2.75
CA HIS A 447 22.89 -17.84 -2.90
C HIS A 447 24.01 -18.85 -3.12
N GLY A 448 24.61 -18.88 -4.33
CA GLY A 448 25.84 -19.63 -4.60
C GLY A 448 25.77 -21.13 -4.25
N GLY A 449 24.61 -21.78 -4.43
CA GLY A 449 24.40 -23.19 -4.07
C GLY A 449 24.09 -23.44 -2.59
N ARG A 450 23.97 -22.39 -1.76
CA ARG A 450 23.49 -22.45 -0.38
C ARG A 450 22.21 -21.66 -0.21
N ALA A 451 21.36 -22.12 0.70
CA ALA A 451 20.15 -21.42 1.09
C ALA A 451 20.43 -20.49 2.28
N ILE A 452 20.00 -19.24 2.17
CA ILE A 452 19.88 -18.33 3.32
C ILE A 452 18.39 -18.23 3.65
N GLU A 453 18.04 -18.66 4.85
CA GLU A 453 16.67 -18.68 5.35
C GLU A 453 16.49 -17.56 6.34
N ALA A 454 15.36 -16.84 6.24
CA ALA A 454 15.03 -15.74 7.12
C ALA A 454 13.53 -15.69 7.42
N VAL A 455 13.20 -15.18 8.60
CA VAL A 455 11.85 -14.79 8.97
C VAL A 455 11.80 -13.27 9.04
N LYS A 456 10.81 -12.67 8.39
CA LYS A 456 10.52 -11.25 8.50
C LYS A 456 9.14 -11.05 9.09
N VAL A 457 9.06 -10.23 10.13
CA VAL A 457 7.81 -9.76 10.71
C VAL A 457 7.75 -8.25 10.53
N SER A 458 6.74 -7.77 9.82
CA SER A 458 6.58 -6.35 9.53
C SER A 458 5.33 -5.81 10.17
N LEU A 459 5.44 -4.64 10.80
CA LEU A 459 4.30 -3.83 11.20
C LEU A 459 4.21 -2.64 10.23
N ARG A 460 3.08 -2.53 9.54
CA ARG A 460 2.87 -1.54 8.48
C ARG A 460 1.60 -0.77 8.70
N ALA A 461 1.62 0.48 8.29
CA ALA A 461 0.41 1.28 8.11
C ALA A 461 0.15 1.42 6.60
N GLY A 462 -1.11 1.44 6.22
CA GLY A 462 -1.49 1.50 4.84
C GLY A 462 -2.84 2.16 4.59
N VAL A 463 -3.10 2.41 3.32
CA VAL A 463 -4.36 2.95 2.82
C VAL A 463 -4.86 2.08 1.69
N ARG A 464 -6.16 1.80 1.72
CA ARG A 464 -6.92 1.17 0.65
C ARG A 464 -7.76 2.25 -0.04
N LEU A 465 -7.54 2.37 -1.34
CA LEU A 465 -8.20 3.31 -2.23
C LEU A 465 -9.17 2.53 -3.11
#